data_AF-A0A531MFV6-F1
#
_entry.id   AF-A0A531MFV6-F1
#
_cell.length_a   1.000
_cell.length_b   1.000
_cell.length_c   1.000
_cell.angle_alpha   90.00
_cell.angle_beta   90.00
_cell.angle_gamma   90.00
#
_symmetry.space_group_name_H-M   'P 1'
#
loop_
_entity.id
_entity.type
_entity.pdbx_description
1 polymer ?
#
loop_
_entity_poly.entity_id
_entity_poly.type
_entity_poly.pdbx_seq_one_letter_code
_entity_poly.pdbx_strand_id
1 'polypeptide(L)'
;NNRFAAGLGQIDWPRIVATLKEVGYDGALTNEFVAPVDRTPAAPYPEMVERHPVDISPEQLKFIQDHGSSVLTEKFYTDQMRITAETLLPLIK
;
A
#
# COMPACT_ATOMS: atom_id res chain seq x y z
N ASN A 1 -1.92 -6.95 10.75
CA ASN A 1 -1.44 -6.27 9.53
C ASN A 1 -2.61 -5.42 9.01
N ASN A 2 -2.44 -4.10 8.85
CA ASN A 2 -3.48 -3.18 8.38
C ASN A 2 -3.48 -2.96 6.86
N ARG A 3 -2.62 -3.66 6.12
CA ARG A 3 -2.51 -3.66 4.65
C ARG A 3 -2.18 -2.30 4.04
N PHE A 4 -1.80 -1.30 4.84
CA PHE A 4 -1.13 -0.09 4.38
C PHE A 4 0.35 -0.38 4.08
N ALA A 5 1.06 0.63 3.58
CA ALA A 5 2.50 0.62 3.36
C ALA A 5 3.28 0.05 4.56
N ALA A 6 4.39 -0.63 4.27
CA ALA A 6 5.36 -0.95 5.30
C ALA A 6 5.79 0.36 6.00
N GLY A 7 5.66 0.41 7.33
CA GLY A 7 5.88 1.61 8.14
C GLY A 7 4.61 2.27 8.71
N LEU A 8 3.42 1.97 8.16
CA LEU A 8 2.14 2.51 8.66
C LEU A 8 1.37 1.55 9.57
N GLY A 9 2.00 0.49 10.06
CA GLY A 9 1.37 -0.52 10.91
C GLY A 9 2.22 -0.89 12.12
N GLN A 10 1.88 -2.00 12.77
CA GLN A 10 2.57 -2.49 13.97
C GLN A 10 3.53 -3.65 13.67
N ILE A 11 3.86 -3.90 12.40
CA ILE A 11 4.80 -4.95 12.01
C ILE A 11 6.22 -4.51 12.35
N ASP A 12 6.96 -5.37 13.04
CA ASP A 12 8.39 -5.19 13.34
C ASP A 12 9.24 -5.57 12.10
N TRP A 13 9.33 -4.64 11.16
CA TRP A 13 10.11 -4.80 9.93
C TRP A 13 11.60 -5.06 10.17
N PRO A 14 12.29 -4.36 11.10
CA PRO A 14 13.67 -4.65 11.42
C PRO A 14 13.89 -6.12 11.81
N ARG A 15 13.03 -6.66 12.68
CA ARG A 15 13.13 -8.07 13.08
C ARG A 15 12.93 -9.02 11.90
N ILE A 16 11.93 -8.78 11.05
CA ILE A 16 11.67 -9.63 9.88
C ILE A 16 12.90 -9.65 8.96
N VAL A 17 13.43 -8.47 8.61
CA VAL A 17 14.57 -8.38 7.69
C VAL A 17 15.83 -8.97 8.32
N ALA A 18 16.05 -8.80 9.63
CA ALA A 18 17.15 -9.43 10.35
C ALA A 18 17.05 -10.96 10.28
N THR A 19 15.88 -11.54 10.54
CA THR A 19 15.67 -12.99 10.45
C THR A 19 15.88 -13.53 9.04
N LEU A 20 15.47 -12.80 7.99
CA LEU A 20 15.75 -13.18 6.60
C LEU A 20 17.25 -13.23 6.31
N LYS A 21 18.01 -12.25 6.82
CA LYS A 21 19.48 -12.23 6.71
C LYS A 21 20.14 -13.38 7.47
N GLU A 22 19.66 -13.69 8.69
CA GLU A 22 20.18 -14.79 9.52
C GLU A 22 20.06 -16.16 8.86
N VAL A 23 18.97 -16.41 8.14
CA VAL A 23 18.74 -17.68 7.43
C VAL A 23 19.37 -17.72 6.04
N GLY A 24 20.07 -16.66 5.62
CA GLY A 24 20.75 -16.58 4.32
C GLY A 24 19.80 -16.41 3.13
N TYR A 25 18.62 -15.80 3.32
CA TYR A 25 17.72 -15.49 2.21
C TYR A 25 18.29 -14.33 1.35
N ASP A 26 18.58 -14.62 0.08
CA ASP A 26 19.14 -13.66 -0.90
C ASP A 26 18.17 -13.39 -2.08
N GLY A 27 16.90 -13.76 -1.91
CA GLY A 27 15.86 -13.50 -2.90
C GLY A 27 15.32 -12.08 -2.85
N ALA A 28 14.43 -11.75 -3.79
CA ALA A 28 13.72 -10.47 -3.76
C ALA A 28 12.76 -10.37 -2.56
N LEU A 29 12.65 -9.18 -1.98
CA LEU A 29 11.57 -8.82 -1.06
C LEU A 29 10.56 -7.94 -1.80
N THR A 30 9.38 -8.47 -2.08
CA THR A 30 8.31 -7.75 -2.79
C THR A 30 7.39 -7.05 -1.81
N ASN A 31 7.07 -5.79 -2.09
CA ASN A 31 6.04 -5.05 -1.35
C ASN A 31 4.65 -5.32 -1.94
N GLU A 32 3.71 -5.71 -1.08
CA GLU A 32 2.29 -5.78 -1.41
C GLU A 32 1.50 -5.02 -0.33
N PHE A 33 0.76 -4.00 -0.75
CA PHE A 33 -0.23 -3.34 0.09
C PHE A 33 -1.57 -3.26 -0.64
N VAL A 34 -2.65 -3.29 0.14
CA VAL A 34 -4.02 -3.12 -0.33
C VAL A 34 -4.66 -2.14 0.65
N ALA A 35 -4.41 -0.85 0.43
CA ALA A 35 -4.85 0.18 1.35
C ALA A 35 -6.39 0.18 1.44
N PRO A 36 -6.96 -0.06 2.64
CA PRO A 36 -8.41 -0.11 2.80
C PRO A 36 -9.00 1.27 2.56
N VAL A 37 -10.02 1.33 1.71
CA VAL A 37 -10.74 2.57 1.41
C VAL A 37 -11.72 2.87 2.54
N ASP A 38 -11.45 3.94 3.29
CA ASP A 38 -12.38 4.48 4.28
C ASP A 38 -13.24 5.57 3.62
N ARG A 39 -14.56 5.35 3.60
CA ARG A 39 -15.55 6.29 3.04
C ARG A 39 -16.26 7.11 4.12
N THR A 40 -15.88 6.95 5.38
CA THR A 40 -16.47 7.67 6.50
C THR A 40 -15.89 9.08 6.60
N PRO A 41 -16.59 10.03 7.23
CA PRO A 41 -16.03 11.36 7.54
C PRO A 41 -14.80 11.33 8.45
N ALA A 42 -14.51 10.20 9.09
CA ALA A 42 -13.36 10.01 9.97
C ALA A 42 -12.11 9.48 9.23
N ALA A 43 -12.17 9.33 7.91
CA ALA A 43 -11.08 8.79 7.12
C ALA A 43 -9.78 9.60 7.34
N PRO A 44 -8.67 8.95 7.75
CA PRO A 44 -7.38 9.63 7.95
C PRO A 44 -6.78 10.12 6.62
N TYR A 45 -7.26 9.57 5.50
CA TYR A 45 -6.85 9.93 4.14
C TYR A 45 -8.10 10.30 3.30
N PRO A 46 -8.70 11.48 3.52
CA PRO A 46 -9.96 11.86 2.87
C PRO A 46 -9.84 11.99 1.34
N GLU A 47 -8.63 12.26 0.85
CA GLU A 47 -8.30 12.40 -0.58
C GLU A 47 -7.78 11.11 -1.21
N MET A 48 -7.94 9.95 -0.56
CA MET A 48 -7.39 8.69 -1.09
C MET A 48 -8.14 8.16 -2.31
N VAL A 49 -9.42 8.51 -2.48
CA VAL A 49 -10.28 8.02 -3.56
C VAL A 49 -10.23 8.99 -4.74
N GLU A 50 -9.90 8.48 -5.93
CA GLU A 50 -10.02 9.22 -7.17
C GLU A 50 -11.50 9.36 -7.57
N ARG A 51 -11.94 10.60 -7.79
CA ARG A 51 -13.34 10.93 -8.10
C ARG A 51 -13.55 11.17 -9.60
N HIS A 52 -12.49 11.45 -10.33
CA HIS A 52 -12.50 11.76 -11.75
C HIS A 52 -11.40 10.97 -12.48
N PRO A 53 -11.50 9.64 -12.54
CA PRO A 53 -10.47 8.82 -13.16
C PRO A 53 -10.44 9.06 -14.68
N VAL A 54 -9.26 9.36 -15.22
CA VAL A 54 -9.08 9.74 -16.64
C VAL A 54 -8.77 8.57 -17.56
N ASP A 55 -8.33 7.43 -17.01
CA ASP A 55 -7.84 6.26 -17.76
C ASP A 55 -8.53 4.95 -17.37
N ILE A 56 -9.85 4.97 -17.17
CA ILE A 56 -10.63 3.76 -16.88
C ILE A 56 -11.94 3.74 -17.67
N SER A 57 -12.21 2.63 -18.36
CA SER A 57 -13.51 2.45 -19.01
C SER A 57 -14.64 2.30 -17.97
N PRO A 58 -15.89 2.65 -18.30
CA PRO A 58 -17.02 2.43 -17.41
C PRO A 58 -17.15 0.97 -16.95
N GLU A 59 -16.85 -0.01 -17.81
CA GLU A 59 -16.92 -1.44 -17.51
C GLU A 59 -15.85 -1.87 -16.51
N GLN A 60 -14.60 -1.40 -16.66
CA GLN A 60 -13.53 -1.65 -15.70
C GLN A 60 -13.81 -0.99 -14.35
N LEU A 61 -14.34 0.24 -14.36
CA LEU A 61 -14.74 0.92 -13.14
C LEU A 61 -15.84 0.15 -12.41
N LYS A 62 -16.85 -0.33 -13.16
CA LYS A 62 -17.93 -1.15 -12.62
C LYS A 62 -17.41 -2.46 -12.04
N PHE A 63 -16.47 -3.12 -12.72
CA PHE A 63 -15.81 -4.31 -12.20
C PHE A 63 -15.12 -4.04 -10.86
N ILE A 64 -14.34 -2.97 -10.73
CA ILE A 64 -13.68 -2.59 -9.47
C ILE A 64 -14.71 -2.35 -8.34
N GLN A 65 -15.78 -1.64 -8.65
CA GLN A 65 -16.84 -1.33 -7.69
C GLN A 65 -17.58 -2.60 -7.22
N ASP A 66 -17.86 -3.52 -8.14
CA ASP A 66 -18.54 -4.79 -7.84
C ASP A 66 -17.70 -5.72 -6.95
N HIS A 67 -16.38 -5.54 -6.95
CA HIS A 67 -15.46 -6.23 -6.05
C HIS A 67 -15.22 -5.45 -4.74
N GLY A 68 -16.02 -4.41 -4.46
CA GLY A 68 -15.95 -3.62 -3.23
C GLY A 68 -14.77 -2.65 -3.15
N SER A 69 -14.04 -2.46 -4.25
CA SER A 69 -12.84 -1.61 -4.31
C SER A 69 -13.17 -0.18 -4.76
N SER A 70 -12.12 0.63 -4.95
CA SER A 70 -12.17 1.98 -5.48
C SER A 70 -10.88 2.27 -6.26
N VAL A 71 -10.92 3.32 -7.08
CA VAL A 71 -9.70 3.89 -7.68
C VAL A 71 -9.03 4.80 -6.65
N LEU A 72 -7.71 4.69 -6.51
CA LEU A 72 -6.91 5.50 -5.61
C LEU A 72 -6.32 6.70 -6.36
N THR A 73 -6.11 7.81 -5.65
CA THR A 73 -5.38 8.95 -6.22
C THR A 73 -3.89 8.63 -6.36
N GLU A 74 -3.26 9.14 -7.42
CA GLU A 74 -1.81 8.99 -7.66
C GLU A 74 -0.98 9.51 -6.48
N LYS A 75 -1.40 10.63 -5.88
CA LYS A 75 -0.74 11.18 -4.69
C LYS A 75 -0.76 10.18 -3.53
N PHE A 76 -1.92 9.62 -3.21
CA PHE A 76 -2.04 8.67 -2.11
C PHE A 76 -1.21 7.40 -2.38
N TYR A 77 -1.32 6.84 -3.59
CA TYR A 77 -0.54 5.65 -3.96
C TYR A 77 0.98 5.91 -3.91
N THR A 78 1.43 7.05 -4.42
CA THR A 78 2.84 7.49 -4.36
C THR A 78 3.33 7.63 -2.92
N ASP A 79 2.52 8.21 -2.04
CA ASP A 79 2.86 8.32 -0.61
C ASP A 79 3.05 6.94 0.05
N GLN A 80 2.19 5.97 -0.26
CA GLN A 80 2.31 4.60 0.24
C GLN A 80 3.60 3.91 -0.24
N MET A 81 3.96 4.08 -1.52
CA MET A 81 5.21 3.56 -2.08
C MET A 81 6.43 4.23 -1.45
N ARG A 82 6.40 5.55 -1.29
CA ARG A 82 7.48 6.33 -0.65
C ARG A 82 7.72 5.86 0.80
N ILE A 83 6.66 5.76 1.60
CA ILE A 83 6.76 5.32 3.01
C ILE A 83 7.33 3.90 3.10
N THR A 84 6.90 3.00 2.21
CA THR A 84 7.46 1.65 2.11
C THR A 84 8.96 1.70 1.83
N ALA A 85 9.40 2.49 0.85
CA ALA A 85 10.80 2.60 0.47
C ALA A 85 11.64 3.18 1.61
N GLU A 86 11.17 4.23 2.27
CA GLU A 86 11.81 4.84 3.44
C GLU A 86 11.92 3.86 4.61
N THR A 87 10.96 2.95 4.77
CA THR A 87 10.96 1.94 5.83
C THR A 87 11.88 0.76 5.53
N LEU A 88 11.80 0.19 4.32
CA LEU A 88 12.42 -1.09 4.00
C LEU A 88 13.83 -0.96 3.40
N LEU A 89 14.09 0.06 2.57
CA LEU A 89 15.40 0.19 1.91
C LEU A 89 16.56 0.31 2.91
N PRO A 90 16.45 1.05 4.04
CA PRO A 90 17.53 1.11 5.03
C PRO A 90 17.81 -0.22 5.74
N LEU A 91 16.85 -1.15 5.73
CA LEU A 91 16.98 -2.45 6.40
C LEU A 91 17.62 -3.51 5.49
N ILE A 92 17.42 -3.37 4.18
CA ILE A 92 17.80 -4.37 3.17
C ILE A 92 19.12 -4.01 2.47
N LYS A 93 19.37 -2.72 2.21
CA LYS A 93 20.60 -2.24 1.58
C LYS A 93 21.83 -2.38 2.47
#